data_AF-A0A928JSJ6-F1
#
_entry.id   AF-A0A928JSJ6-F1
#
_cell.length_a   1.000
_cell.length_b   1.000
_cell.length_c   1.000
_cell.angle_alpha   90.00
_cell.angle_beta   90.00
_cell.angle_gamma   90.00
#
_symmetry.space_group_name_H-M   'P 1'
#
loop_
_entity.id
_entity.type
_entity.pdbx_description
1 polymer ?
#
loop_
_entity_poly.entity_id
_entity_poly.type
_entity_poly.pdbx_seq_one_letter_code
_entity_poly.pdbx_strand_id
1 'polypeptide(L)'
;MGFCTKCGQELIDGQQHICPAANNTPPVRPKPSTDNRSVDFKEEGDTIGVSIDKEAVKTKYNDFVSQVGDATNEVRNSLGNSFERGLDIVPDVINANDGEIPIKQYKIARLRTRITLSKAEGKLQVTNKRVIFRATGRSIMGKVTLHEEFKIDEIAGAEFRNRPEFNFFNFLIAIILTGLFATPGFLIANLCDGDRAPVFNGIITFFIVVFGILAIGAWIFLAIYLRKKKTYNRFYTLRLIVLSFIGGSVAQRAVGHVGYYSSDINKVTAVICAIILSVMVLIALLNIFLIAFVPNLVIKIKTKGALSGIEVMKEQPIALLGFLFGKNREESSGFLEVLPWVDTDIAIKEVGTMIDDIRTLGDAAIEKWKQ
;
A
#
# COMPACT_ATOMS: atom_id res chain seq x y z
N MET A 1 -34.95 57.98 14.48
CA MET A 1 -35.28 56.55 14.72
C MET A 1 -34.16 55.98 15.57
N GLY A 2 -34.47 55.54 16.79
CA GLY A 2 -33.46 55.00 17.70
C GLY A 2 -33.23 53.52 17.41
N PHE A 3 -31.98 53.07 17.39
CA PHE A 3 -31.64 51.65 17.24
C PHE A 3 -31.09 51.13 18.57
N CYS A 4 -31.37 49.86 18.89
CA CYS A 4 -30.74 49.20 20.01
C CYS A 4 -29.26 48.96 19.74
N THR A 5 -28.38 49.51 20.58
CA THR A 5 -26.91 49.41 20.41
C THR A 5 -26.33 48.01 20.69
N LYS A 6 -27.13 47.06 21.22
CA LYS A 6 -26.68 45.68 21.51
C LYS A 6 -27.12 44.65 20.47
N CYS A 7 -28.29 44.80 19.85
CA CYS A 7 -28.82 43.84 18.86
C CYS A 7 -29.11 44.45 17.47
N GLY A 8 -29.00 45.77 17.33
CA GLY A 8 -29.14 46.47 16.03
C GLY A 8 -30.58 46.66 15.54
N GLN A 9 -31.60 46.33 16.34
CA GLN A 9 -33.01 46.45 15.92
C GLN A 9 -33.52 47.90 16.09
N GLU A 10 -34.33 48.37 15.12
CA GLU A 10 -35.02 49.67 15.17
C GLU A 10 -36.09 49.70 16.27
N LEU A 11 -36.09 50.75 17.08
CA LEU A 11 -37.07 51.02 18.12
C LEU A 11 -38.04 52.13 17.66
N ILE A 12 -39.33 51.85 17.79
CA ILE A 12 -40.41 52.82 17.59
C ILE A 12 -40.72 53.47 18.95
N ASP A 13 -40.93 54.79 18.97
CA ASP A 13 -41.12 55.56 20.21
C ASP A 13 -42.28 54.99 21.06
N GLY A 14 -41.97 54.57 22.30
CA GLY A 14 -42.95 54.16 23.30
C GLY A 14 -42.96 52.67 23.69
N GLN A 15 -42.15 51.79 23.07
CA GLN A 15 -42.02 50.39 23.52
C GLN A 15 -40.75 50.14 24.36
N GLN A 16 -40.90 49.43 25.49
CA GLN A 16 -39.76 48.90 26.24
C GLN A 16 -39.26 47.61 25.58
N HIS A 17 -38.04 47.65 25.05
CA HIS A 17 -37.37 46.49 24.45
C HIS A 17 -36.52 45.76 25.49
N ILE A 18 -36.73 44.45 25.66
CA ILE A 18 -35.93 43.59 26.53
C ILE A 18 -34.91 42.84 25.66
N CYS A 19 -33.64 43.25 25.72
CA CYS A 19 -32.55 42.54 25.04
C CYS A 19 -32.14 41.27 25.80
N PRO A 20 -32.12 40.08 25.19
CA PRO A 20 -31.37 38.96 25.73
C PRO A 20 -29.86 39.26 25.62
N ALA A 21 -29.13 39.13 26.72
CA ALA A 21 -27.71 39.44 26.80
C ALA A 21 -26.89 38.57 25.83
N ALA A 22 -26.10 39.21 24.97
CA ALA A 22 -25.10 38.58 24.13
C ALA A 22 -23.95 38.04 25.00
N ASN A 23 -23.87 36.73 25.18
CA ASN A 23 -22.64 36.07 25.61
C ASN A 23 -21.77 35.85 24.36
N ASN A 24 -20.77 36.71 24.19
CA ASN A 24 -19.66 36.47 23.27
C ASN A 24 -18.77 35.38 23.86
N THR A 25 -18.95 34.15 23.40
CA THR A 25 -17.93 33.09 23.46
C THR A 25 -17.94 32.35 22.13
N PRO A 26 -16.75 32.07 21.52
CA PRO A 26 -16.67 31.22 20.33
C PRO A 26 -17.30 29.85 20.63
N PRO A 27 -17.72 29.06 19.62
CA PRO A 27 -18.35 27.76 19.85
C PRO A 27 -17.35 26.82 20.55
N VAL A 28 -17.37 26.82 21.88
CA VAL A 28 -16.74 25.83 22.73
C VAL A 28 -17.61 24.59 22.58
N ARG A 29 -17.01 23.51 22.05
CA ARG A 29 -17.60 22.16 22.08
C ARG A 29 -18.24 21.93 23.44
N PRO A 30 -19.42 21.30 23.55
CA PRO A 30 -19.95 20.95 24.85
C PRO A 30 -18.89 20.14 25.59
N LYS A 31 -18.30 20.75 26.63
CA LYS A 31 -17.70 19.99 27.72
C LYS A 31 -18.83 19.09 28.25
N PRO A 32 -18.54 17.81 28.55
CA PRO A 32 -19.55 16.96 29.14
C PRO A 32 -20.10 17.68 30.37
N SER A 33 -21.42 17.79 30.45
CA SER A 33 -22.10 18.23 31.65
C SER A 33 -21.57 17.37 32.79
N THR A 34 -20.86 18.00 33.73
CA THR A 34 -20.83 17.53 35.12
C THR A 34 -22.27 17.57 35.57
N ASP A 35 -22.95 16.45 35.39
CA ASP A 35 -24.26 16.23 35.96
C ASP A 35 -24.08 16.31 37.47
N ASN A 36 -24.66 17.34 38.06
CA ASN A 36 -24.76 17.48 39.49
C ASN A 36 -25.61 16.30 39.98
N ARG A 37 -24.91 15.25 40.41
CA ARG A 37 -25.46 14.17 41.22
C ARG A 37 -26.04 14.79 42.50
N SER A 38 -27.32 15.09 42.53
CA SER A 38 -28.11 14.93 43.74
C SER A 38 -28.46 13.45 43.84
N VAL A 39 -27.57 12.67 44.45
CA VAL A 39 -27.90 11.32 44.88
C VAL A 39 -28.65 11.48 46.20
N ASP A 40 -29.98 11.41 46.15
CA ASP A 40 -30.75 11.11 47.35
C ASP A 40 -30.48 9.65 47.73
N PHE A 41 -29.68 9.47 48.77
CA PHE A 41 -29.48 8.18 49.40
C PHE A 41 -30.66 7.91 50.34
N LYS A 42 -31.57 7.04 49.90
CA LYS A 42 -32.35 6.23 50.83
C LYS A 42 -31.66 4.89 50.96
N GLU A 43 -31.01 4.68 52.09
CA GLU A 43 -30.63 3.33 52.53
C GLU A 43 -31.90 2.59 52.96
N GLU A 44 -32.33 1.63 52.16
CA GLU A 44 -33.04 0.46 52.64
C GLU A 44 -32.77 -0.70 51.68
N GLY A 45 -32.61 -1.90 52.24
CA GLY A 45 -31.88 -3.01 51.64
C GLY A 45 -32.36 -3.53 50.28
N ASP A 46 -31.36 -4.05 49.58
CA ASP A 46 -31.37 -5.02 48.48
C ASP A 46 -31.82 -4.63 47.06
N THR A 47 -30.90 -4.88 46.13
CA THR A 47 -30.96 -4.78 44.65
C THR A 47 -31.15 -3.42 43.98
N ILE A 48 -30.03 -2.84 43.51
CA ILE A 48 -30.02 -1.75 42.52
C ILE A 48 -30.39 -2.34 41.15
N GLY A 49 -31.65 -2.24 40.78
CA GLY A 49 -32.12 -2.54 39.43
C GLY A 49 -31.73 -1.43 38.46
N VAL A 50 -30.63 -1.58 37.72
CA VAL A 50 -30.30 -0.69 36.59
C VAL A 50 -31.23 -1.06 35.43
N SER A 51 -32.36 -0.37 35.28
CA SER A 51 -33.20 -0.50 34.09
C SER A 51 -32.52 0.21 32.92
N ILE A 52 -31.66 -0.52 32.22
CA ILE A 52 -31.14 -0.08 30.93
C ILE A 52 -32.29 -0.18 29.93
N ASP A 53 -32.81 0.96 29.49
CA ASP A 53 -33.81 1.03 28.44
C ASP A 53 -33.18 0.48 27.14
N LYS A 54 -33.50 -0.78 26.86
CA LYS A 54 -32.92 -1.55 25.74
C LYS A 54 -33.27 -0.94 24.40
N GLU A 55 -34.38 -0.22 24.30
CA GLU A 55 -34.81 0.41 23.05
C GLU A 55 -33.99 1.68 22.78
N ALA A 56 -33.76 2.51 23.80
CA ALA A 56 -32.92 3.70 23.69
C ALA A 56 -31.46 3.36 23.33
N VAL A 57 -30.92 2.27 23.87
CA VAL A 57 -29.57 1.79 23.53
C VAL A 57 -29.51 1.24 22.10
N LYS A 58 -30.54 0.50 21.67
CA LYS A 58 -30.62 -0.06 20.31
C LYS A 58 -30.73 1.03 19.24
N THR A 59 -31.49 2.09 19.51
CA THR A 59 -31.61 3.25 18.61
C THR A 59 -30.27 3.98 18.47
N LYS A 60 -29.61 4.30 19.59
CA LYS A 60 -28.27 4.94 19.56
C LYS A 60 -27.20 4.09 18.87
N TYR A 61 -27.27 2.77 19.04
CA TYR A 61 -26.39 1.85 18.33
C TYR A 61 -26.66 1.86 16.82
N ASN A 62 -27.92 1.82 16.41
CA ASN A 62 -28.29 1.86 15.00
C ASN A 62 -27.93 3.19 14.34
N ASP A 63 -28.11 4.32 15.04
CA ASP A 63 -27.73 5.66 14.56
C ASP A 63 -26.21 5.80 14.43
N PHE A 64 -25.44 5.23 15.37
CA PHE A 64 -23.99 5.19 15.25
C PHE A 64 -23.54 4.30 14.09
N VAL A 65 -24.17 3.13 13.91
CA VAL A 65 -23.86 2.19 12.82
C VAL A 65 -24.21 2.79 11.45
N SER A 66 -25.33 3.50 11.33
CA SER A 66 -25.70 4.19 10.09
C SER A 66 -24.75 5.34 9.78
N GLN A 67 -24.43 6.17 10.77
CA GLN A 67 -23.47 7.27 10.60
C GLN A 67 -22.07 6.79 10.20
N VAL A 68 -21.59 5.71 10.83
CA VAL A 68 -20.32 5.08 10.44
C VAL A 68 -20.46 4.48 9.04
N GLY A 69 -21.58 3.81 8.72
CA GLY A 69 -21.85 3.25 7.39
C GLY A 69 -21.80 4.30 6.29
N ASP A 70 -22.45 5.44 6.49
CA ASP A 70 -22.54 6.54 5.54
C ASP A 70 -21.19 7.23 5.34
N ALA A 71 -20.47 7.53 6.42
CA ALA A 71 -19.11 8.06 6.34
C ALA A 71 -18.16 7.08 5.60
N THR A 72 -18.32 5.77 5.84
CA THR A 72 -17.52 4.75 5.15
C THR A 72 -17.87 4.66 3.67
N ASN A 73 -19.15 4.79 3.32
CA ASN A 73 -19.63 4.79 1.94
C ASN A 73 -19.22 6.04 1.17
N GLU A 74 -19.24 7.21 1.80
CA GLU A 74 -18.77 8.47 1.23
C GLU A 74 -17.25 8.43 0.99
N VAL A 75 -16.48 7.95 1.97
CA VAL A 75 -15.05 7.69 1.81
C VAL A 75 -14.80 6.67 0.69
N ARG A 76 -15.58 5.58 0.61
CA ARG A 76 -15.47 4.56 -0.44
C ARG A 76 -15.78 5.11 -1.84
N ASN A 77 -16.82 5.92 -1.98
CA ASN A 77 -17.21 6.54 -3.25
C ASN A 77 -16.18 7.59 -3.70
N SER A 78 -15.65 8.40 -2.77
CA SER A 78 -14.52 9.28 -3.09
C SER A 78 -13.25 8.50 -3.45
N LEU A 79 -12.99 7.34 -2.80
CA LEU A 79 -11.91 6.42 -3.14
C LEU A 79 -12.08 5.80 -4.52
N GLY A 80 -13.32 5.47 -4.91
CA GLY A 80 -13.65 4.90 -6.23
C GLY A 80 -13.34 5.88 -7.35
N ASN A 81 -13.75 7.15 -7.17
CA ASN A 81 -13.58 8.22 -8.15
C ASN A 81 -12.13 8.76 -8.24
N SER A 82 -11.32 8.57 -7.20
CA SER A 82 -9.93 9.08 -7.17
C SER A 82 -9.00 8.40 -8.20
N PHE A 83 -9.30 7.16 -8.60
CA PHE A 83 -8.50 6.38 -9.55
C PHE A 83 -9.07 6.37 -10.97
N GLU A 84 -10.18 7.08 -11.21
CA GLU A 84 -10.82 7.22 -12.54
C GLU A 84 -10.98 5.86 -13.26
N ARG A 85 -11.32 4.80 -12.52
CA ARG A 85 -11.37 3.43 -13.05
C ARG A 85 -12.59 3.26 -13.96
N GLY A 86 -12.33 2.86 -15.21
CA GLY A 86 -13.39 2.63 -16.22
C GLY A 86 -13.69 3.84 -17.11
N LEU A 87 -13.02 4.97 -16.91
CA LEU A 87 -13.12 6.15 -17.77
C LEU A 87 -11.96 6.20 -18.76
N ASP A 88 -12.23 6.64 -19.99
CA ASP A 88 -11.21 6.97 -20.96
C ASP A 88 -10.73 8.41 -20.76
N ILE A 89 -9.41 8.66 -20.90
CA ILE A 89 -8.86 10.00 -20.68
C ILE A 89 -9.53 11.00 -21.63
N VAL A 90 -9.71 10.62 -22.89
CA VAL A 90 -10.54 11.33 -23.88
C VAL A 90 -11.64 10.39 -24.36
N PRO A 91 -12.93 10.77 -24.33
CA PRO A 91 -13.46 12.10 -24.01
C PRO A 91 -13.89 12.30 -22.55
N ASP A 92 -13.96 11.25 -21.72
CA ASP A 92 -14.70 11.31 -20.45
C ASP A 92 -14.05 12.22 -19.40
N VAL A 93 -12.72 12.34 -19.44
CA VAL A 93 -11.96 13.08 -18.42
C VAL A 93 -11.40 14.40 -18.95
N ILE A 94 -11.12 14.46 -20.25
CA ILE A 94 -10.60 15.64 -20.96
C ILE A 94 -11.39 15.78 -22.25
N ASN A 95 -11.86 17.00 -22.52
CA ASN A 95 -12.57 17.31 -23.75
C ASN A 95 -11.68 17.03 -24.97
N ALA A 96 -12.25 16.36 -25.96
CA ALA A 96 -11.63 16.16 -27.25
C ALA A 96 -11.49 17.51 -27.98
N ASN A 97 -10.33 17.77 -28.57
CA ASN A 97 -10.17 18.88 -29.50
C ASN A 97 -10.96 18.60 -30.80
N ASP A 98 -11.26 19.62 -31.59
CA ASP A 98 -12.03 19.48 -32.83
C ASP A 98 -11.40 18.42 -33.76
N GLY A 99 -12.15 17.35 -34.08
CA GLY A 99 -11.66 16.23 -34.90
C GLY A 99 -10.59 15.34 -34.22
N GLU A 100 -10.45 15.41 -32.89
CA GLU A 100 -9.64 14.47 -32.12
C GLU A 100 -10.39 13.14 -31.95
N ILE A 101 -9.74 12.05 -32.33
CA ILE A 101 -10.32 10.71 -32.29
C ILE A 101 -9.47 9.86 -31.34
N PRO A 102 -10.05 9.32 -30.25
CA PRO A 102 -9.34 8.37 -29.41
C PRO A 102 -9.13 7.06 -30.17
N ILE A 103 -7.89 6.55 -30.17
CA ILE A 103 -7.53 5.32 -30.87
C ILE A 103 -7.48 4.18 -29.87
N LYS A 104 -6.61 4.28 -28.86
CA LYS A 104 -6.42 3.20 -27.88
C LYS A 104 -5.91 3.73 -26.54
N GLN A 105 -6.36 3.11 -25.46
CA GLN A 105 -5.94 3.40 -24.10
C GLN A 105 -5.30 2.17 -23.45
N TYR A 106 -4.16 2.38 -22.81
CA TYR A 106 -3.37 1.35 -22.14
C TYR A 106 -3.24 1.66 -20.65
N LYS A 107 -3.46 0.64 -19.79
CA LYS A 107 -3.13 0.71 -18.36
C LYS A 107 -1.69 0.26 -18.18
N ILE A 108 -0.78 1.23 -18.07
CA ILE A 108 0.66 1.00 -18.22
C ILE A 108 1.44 0.99 -16.91
N ALA A 109 1.03 1.72 -15.87
CA ALA A 109 1.86 1.90 -14.67
C ALA A 109 1.07 1.89 -13.35
N ARG A 110 1.67 1.33 -12.30
CA ARG A 110 1.32 1.54 -10.88
C ARG A 110 2.38 2.42 -10.26
N LEU A 111 2.00 3.62 -9.89
CA LEU A 111 2.86 4.55 -9.17
C LEU A 111 2.58 4.39 -7.67
N ARG A 112 3.62 4.22 -6.87
CA ARG A 112 3.47 4.06 -5.42
C ARG A 112 4.62 4.72 -4.66
N THR A 113 4.27 5.40 -3.58
CA THR A 113 5.20 5.81 -2.53
C THR A 113 4.70 5.24 -1.21
N ARG A 114 5.50 4.37 -0.58
CA ARG A 114 5.04 3.62 0.61
C ARG A 114 4.92 4.51 1.85
N ILE A 115 5.81 5.48 2.01
CA ILE A 115 5.90 6.32 3.21
C ILE A 115 4.74 7.33 3.25
N THR A 116 4.51 8.05 2.15
CA THR A 116 3.38 8.99 2.00
C THR A 116 2.05 8.29 1.68
N LEU A 117 2.03 6.95 1.67
CA LEU A 117 0.92 6.09 1.26
C LEU A 117 0.30 6.48 -0.09
N SER A 118 1.06 7.19 -0.93
CA SER A 118 0.59 7.68 -2.21
C SER A 118 0.52 6.52 -3.20
N LYS A 119 -0.60 6.41 -3.92
CA LYS A 119 -0.84 5.40 -4.95
C LYS A 119 -1.53 6.07 -6.11
N ALA A 120 -1.01 5.88 -7.32
CA ALA A 120 -1.65 6.33 -8.54
C ALA A 120 -1.60 5.24 -9.63
N GLU A 121 -2.60 5.26 -10.50
CA GLU A 121 -2.73 4.37 -11.65
C GLU A 121 -2.44 5.19 -12.92
N GLY A 122 -1.36 4.85 -13.61
CA GLY A 122 -0.93 5.50 -14.85
C GLY A 122 -1.58 4.86 -16.06
N LYS A 123 -2.29 5.67 -16.83
CA LYS A 123 -2.87 5.33 -18.13
C LYS A 123 -2.18 6.13 -19.22
N LEU A 124 -2.02 5.51 -20.37
CA LEU A 124 -1.52 6.14 -21.59
C LEU A 124 -2.61 6.02 -22.65
N GLN A 125 -3.04 7.15 -23.20
CA GLN A 125 -3.98 7.18 -24.30
C GLN A 125 -3.32 7.80 -25.52
N VAL A 126 -3.50 7.14 -26.66
CA VAL A 126 -3.06 7.62 -27.95
C VAL A 126 -4.29 8.03 -28.76
N THR A 127 -4.25 9.25 -29.27
CA THR A 127 -5.26 9.82 -30.17
C THR A 127 -4.63 10.07 -31.53
N ASN A 128 -5.39 10.55 -32.51
CA ASN A 128 -4.85 10.97 -33.80
C ASN A 128 -3.96 12.23 -33.75
N LYS A 129 -4.05 13.03 -32.68
CA LYS A 129 -3.34 14.33 -32.57
C LYS A 129 -2.28 14.37 -31.48
N ARG A 130 -2.53 13.69 -30.35
CA ARG A 130 -1.66 13.71 -29.18
C ARG A 130 -1.59 12.37 -28.45
N VAL A 131 -0.49 12.19 -27.74
CA VAL A 131 -0.29 11.13 -26.75
C VAL A 131 -0.44 11.77 -25.37
N ILE A 132 -1.30 11.17 -24.55
CA ILE A 132 -1.64 11.69 -23.22
C ILE A 132 -1.24 10.64 -22.19
N PHE A 133 -0.38 11.04 -21.25
CA PHE A 133 -0.10 10.26 -20.07
C PHE A 133 -0.80 10.90 -18.88
N ARG A 134 -1.69 10.13 -18.24
CA ARG A 134 -2.42 10.57 -17.05
C ARG A 134 -2.31 9.53 -15.96
N ALA A 135 -1.79 9.95 -14.82
CA ALA A 135 -1.68 9.15 -13.62
C ALA A 135 -2.53 9.77 -12.51
N THR A 136 -3.59 9.09 -12.11
CA THR A 136 -4.50 9.57 -11.06
C THR A 136 -4.51 8.65 -9.86
N GLY A 137 -4.61 9.26 -8.69
CA GLY A 137 -4.46 8.54 -7.45
C GLY A 137 -4.74 9.36 -6.22
N ARG A 138 -4.27 8.83 -5.10
CA ARG A 138 -4.42 9.41 -3.77
C ARG A 138 -3.07 9.52 -3.09
N SER A 139 -2.93 10.53 -2.26
CA SER A 139 -1.93 10.68 -1.22
C SER A 139 -2.65 10.93 0.11
N ILE A 140 -1.94 10.87 1.23
CA ILE A 140 -2.49 11.27 2.54
C ILE A 140 -3.04 12.71 2.47
N MET A 141 -2.45 13.55 1.62
CA MET A 141 -2.81 14.96 1.46
C MET A 141 -3.93 15.23 0.44
N GLY A 142 -4.52 14.19 -0.18
CA GLY A 142 -5.63 14.35 -1.14
C GLY A 142 -5.39 13.66 -2.49
N LYS A 143 -6.15 14.07 -3.51
CA LYS A 143 -6.04 13.53 -4.88
C LYS A 143 -4.72 13.97 -5.51
N VAL A 144 -4.00 13.03 -6.12
CA VAL A 144 -2.78 13.32 -6.89
C VAL A 144 -3.08 13.02 -8.34
N THR A 145 -2.81 13.99 -9.21
CA THR A 145 -2.96 13.86 -10.67
C THR A 145 -1.68 14.33 -11.33
N LEU A 146 -1.00 13.40 -12.00
CA LEU A 146 0.10 13.70 -12.92
C LEU A 146 -0.47 13.64 -14.33
N HIS A 147 -0.28 14.69 -15.10
CA HIS A 147 -0.90 14.85 -16.41
C HIS A 147 0.10 15.49 -17.37
N GLU A 148 0.42 14.78 -18.44
CA GLU A 148 1.37 15.23 -19.46
C GLU A 148 0.79 14.92 -20.85
N GLU A 149 0.93 15.88 -21.78
CA GLU A 149 0.39 15.80 -23.13
C GLU A 149 1.44 16.18 -24.16
N PHE A 150 1.49 15.41 -25.26
CA PHE A 150 2.43 15.65 -26.36
C PHE A 150 1.73 15.52 -27.69
N LYS A 151 1.94 16.50 -28.57
CA LYS A 151 1.48 16.38 -29.95
C LYS A 151 2.27 15.29 -30.66
N ILE A 152 1.61 14.51 -31.50
CA ILE A 152 2.26 13.42 -32.24
C ILE A 152 3.40 13.94 -33.13
N ASP A 153 3.26 15.16 -33.66
CA ASP A 153 4.28 15.79 -34.50
C ASP A 153 5.56 16.13 -33.74
N GLU A 154 5.49 16.34 -32.42
CA GLU A 154 6.62 16.72 -31.59
C GLU A 154 7.38 15.49 -31.06
N ILE A 155 6.80 14.29 -31.15
CA ILE A 155 7.40 13.05 -30.69
C ILE A 155 8.46 12.57 -31.70
N ALA A 156 9.70 12.41 -31.22
CA ALA A 156 10.80 11.82 -31.96
C ALA A 156 10.90 10.29 -31.75
N GLY A 157 10.39 9.80 -30.62
CA GLY A 157 10.28 8.37 -30.34
C GLY A 157 9.84 8.08 -28.90
N ALA A 158 9.43 6.85 -28.63
CA ALA A 158 9.05 6.40 -27.30
C ALA A 158 9.87 5.17 -26.89
N GLU A 159 10.46 5.23 -25.70
CA GLU A 159 11.25 4.15 -25.10
C GLU A 159 10.59 3.69 -23.80
N PHE A 160 10.09 2.46 -23.80
CA PHE A 160 9.52 1.82 -22.62
C PHE A 160 10.48 0.74 -22.14
N ARG A 161 10.93 0.84 -20.89
CA ARG A 161 11.91 -0.08 -20.32
C ARG A 161 11.47 -0.60 -18.97
N ASN A 162 11.27 -1.91 -18.88
CA ASN A 162 11.03 -2.60 -17.61
C ASN A 162 12.34 -3.28 -17.18
N ARG A 163 13.00 -2.75 -16.15
CA ARG A 163 14.21 -3.35 -15.58
C ARG A 163 14.02 -3.57 -14.08
N PRO A 164 14.33 -4.76 -13.54
CA PRO A 164 14.36 -4.95 -12.11
C PRO A 164 15.53 -4.15 -11.53
N GLU A 165 15.27 -3.40 -10.48
CA GLU A 165 16.27 -2.60 -9.80
C GLU A 165 16.34 -2.98 -8.32
N PHE A 166 17.54 -2.87 -7.75
CA PHE A 166 17.78 -3.16 -6.36
C PHE A 166 17.18 -2.05 -5.47
N ASN A 167 16.29 -2.44 -4.57
CA ASN A 167 15.70 -1.57 -3.55
C ASN A 167 16.28 -1.91 -2.18
N PHE A 168 17.20 -1.07 -1.71
CA PHE A 168 17.88 -1.23 -0.42
C PHE A 168 16.91 -1.24 0.77
N PHE A 169 15.81 -0.50 0.73
CA PHE A 169 14.84 -0.49 1.83
C PHE A 169 14.10 -1.83 1.93
N ASN A 170 13.75 -2.46 0.81
CA ASN A 170 13.15 -3.79 0.84
C ASN A 170 14.13 -4.84 1.34
N PHE A 171 15.41 -4.71 1.01
CA PHE A 171 16.48 -5.55 1.56
C PHE A 171 16.58 -5.42 3.10
N LEU A 172 16.63 -4.19 3.61
CA LEU A 172 16.71 -3.92 5.06
C LEU A 172 15.47 -4.43 5.81
N ILE A 173 14.28 -4.15 5.29
CA ILE A 173 13.01 -4.64 5.87
C ILE A 173 13.00 -6.17 5.89
N ALA A 174 13.47 -6.84 4.83
CA ALA A 174 13.51 -8.29 4.78
C ALA A 174 14.45 -8.88 5.85
N ILE A 175 15.62 -8.27 6.11
CA ILE A 175 16.52 -8.67 7.21
C ILE A 175 15.83 -8.53 8.56
N ILE A 176 15.19 -7.38 8.83
CA ILE A 176 14.47 -7.13 10.08
C ILE A 176 13.35 -8.16 10.25
N LEU A 177 12.61 -8.45 9.17
CA LEU A 177 11.53 -9.43 9.17
C LEU A 177 12.06 -10.83 9.51
N THR A 178 13.21 -11.23 8.95
CA THR A 178 13.82 -12.51 9.27
C THR A 178 14.15 -12.64 10.76
N GLY A 179 14.78 -11.62 11.37
CA GLY A 179 15.08 -11.63 12.81
C GLY A 179 13.81 -11.64 13.67
N LEU A 180 12.82 -10.82 13.30
CA LEU A 180 11.55 -10.70 14.02
C LEU A 180 10.77 -12.01 14.04
N PHE A 181 10.76 -12.77 12.94
CA PHE A 181 10.02 -14.03 12.84
C PHE A 181 10.82 -15.26 13.27
N ALA A 182 12.16 -15.20 13.24
CA ALA A 182 13.00 -16.26 13.81
C ALA A 182 12.90 -16.32 15.34
N THR A 183 12.73 -15.17 16.00
CA THR A 183 12.68 -15.09 17.47
C THR A 183 11.51 -15.87 18.08
N PRO A 184 10.24 -15.72 17.63
CA PRO A 184 9.13 -16.56 18.10
C PRO A 184 9.38 -18.05 17.90
N GLY A 185 9.93 -18.46 16.76
CA GLY A 185 10.24 -19.86 16.49
C GLY A 185 11.27 -20.44 17.46
N PHE A 186 12.30 -19.66 17.79
CA PHE A 186 13.29 -20.00 18.80
C PHE A 186 12.68 -20.09 20.21
N LEU A 187 11.89 -19.10 20.61
CA LEU A 187 11.26 -19.05 21.93
C LEU A 187 10.27 -20.19 22.14
N ILE A 188 9.43 -20.49 21.16
CA ILE A 188 8.47 -21.60 21.24
C ILE A 188 9.21 -22.93 21.39
N ALA A 189 10.28 -23.14 20.62
CA ALA A 189 11.09 -24.35 20.73
C ALA A 189 11.77 -24.47 22.09
N ASN A 190 12.19 -23.36 22.69
CA ASN A 190 12.76 -23.30 24.04
C ASN A 190 11.71 -23.59 25.13
N LEU A 191 10.49 -23.04 25.03
CA LEU A 191 9.37 -23.36 25.93
C LEU A 191 8.98 -24.84 25.86
N CYS A 192 9.16 -25.46 24.69
CA CYS A 192 8.97 -26.89 24.48
C CYS A 192 10.07 -27.76 25.14
N ASP A 193 11.21 -27.19 25.52
CA ASP A 193 12.40 -27.89 26.04
C ASP A 193 12.57 -27.87 27.57
N GLY A 194 11.54 -27.50 28.34
CA GLY A 194 11.57 -27.60 29.82
C GLY A 194 11.90 -29.01 30.35
N ASP A 195 11.88 -29.20 31.69
CA ASP A 195 12.18 -30.45 32.43
C ASP A 195 11.22 -31.63 32.15
N ARG A 196 10.82 -31.81 30.89
CA ARG A 196 9.99 -32.90 30.39
C ARG A 196 10.84 -34.15 30.22
N ALA A 197 10.18 -35.30 30.28
CA ALA A 197 10.84 -36.59 30.10
C ALA A 197 11.64 -36.63 28.77
N PRO A 198 12.83 -37.27 28.75
CA PRO A 198 13.72 -37.29 27.58
C PRO A 198 13.07 -37.85 26.31
N VAL A 199 12.10 -38.76 26.45
CA VAL A 199 11.30 -39.29 25.35
C VAL A 199 10.48 -38.20 24.66
N PHE A 200 9.89 -37.28 25.43
CA PHE A 200 9.07 -36.20 24.90
C PHE A 200 9.93 -35.19 24.11
N ASN A 201 11.12 -34.87 24.61
CA ASN A 201 12.06 -34.00 23.90
C ASN A 201 12.53 -34.61 22.58
N GLY A 202 12.77 -35.93 22.54
CA GLY A 202 13.12 -36.64 21.30
C GLY A 202 12.02 -36.58 20.23
N ILE A 203 10.75 -36.73 20.63
CA ILE A 203 9.59 -36.62 19.73
C ILE A 203 9.50 -35.21 19.13
N ILE A 204 9.68 -34.17 19.95
CA ILE A 204 9.63 -32.79 19.47
C ILE A 204 10.80 -32.51 18.50
N THR A 205 12.01 -32.97 18.81
CA THR A 205 13.16 -32.82 17.91
C THR A 205 12.88 -33.48 16.56
N PHE A 206 12.30 -34.68 16.55
CA PHE A 206 11.93 -35.38 15.31
C PHE A 206 10.97 -34.54 14.47
N PHE A 207 9.89 -34.02 15.05
CA PHE A 207 8.94 -33.17 14.33
C PHE A 207 9.61 -31.90 13.77
N ILE A 208 10.45 -31.21 14.55
CA ILE A 208 11.16 -30.00 14.10
C ILE A 208 12.05 -30.29 12.89
N VAL A 209 12.80 -31.40 12.91
CA VAL A 209 13.66 -31.82 11.79
C VAL A 209 12.82 -32.15 10.55
N VAL A 210 11.74 -32.92 10.71
CA VAL A 210 10.84 -33.27 9.62
C VAL A 210 10.20 -32.02 9.01
N PHE A 211 9.69 -31.10 9.83
CA PHE A 211 9.13 -29.83 9.35
C PHE A 211 10.18 -28.94 8.68
N GLY A 212 11.43 -28.94 9.16
CA GLY A 212 12.55 -28.23 8.52
C GLY A 212 12.80 -28.73 7.10
N ILE A 213 12.88 -30.06 6.91
CA ILE A 213 13.09 -30.67 5.59
C ILE A 213 11.88 -30.41 4.68
N LEU A 214 10.66 -30.56 5.20
CA LEU A 214 9.44 -30.27 4.45
C LEU A 214 9.35 -28.80 4.04
N ALA A 215 9.80 -27.87 4.87
CA ALA A 215 9.81 -26.44 4.54
C ALA A 215 10.78 -26.13 3.38
N ILE A 216 11.95 -26.76 3.35
CA ILE A 216 12.89 -26.65 2.23
C ILE A 216 12.25 -27.25 0.96
N GLY A 217 11.67 -28.44 1.05
CA GLY A 217 10.99 -29.09 -0.07
C GLY A 217 9.82 -28.27 -0.61
N ALA A 218 9.00 -27.71 0.27
CA ALA A 218 7.90 -26.82 -0.08
C ALA A 218 8.40 -25.52 -0.73
N TRP A 219 9.52 -24.97 -0.27
CA TRP A 219 10.14 -23.80 -0.90
C TRP A 219 10.56 -24.10 -2.33
N ILE A 220 11.27 -25.22 -2.56
CA ILE A 220 11.72 -25.63 -3.91
C ILE A 220 10.51 -25.90 -4.82
N PHE A 221 9.52 -26.64 -4.33
CA PHE A 221 8.31 -26.95 -5.08
C PHE A 221 7.55 -25.68 -5.48
N LEU A 222 7.35 -24.78 -4.52
CA LEU A 222 6.66 -23.51 -4.74
C LEU A 222 7.49 -22.59 -5.66
N ALA A 223 8.82 -22.67 -5.60
CA ALA A 223 9.72 -21.97 -6.51
C ALA A 223 9.50 -22.40 -7.96
N ILE A 224 9.45 -23.72 -8.22
CA ILE A 224 9.25 -24.30 -9.55
C ILE A 224 7.82 -24.07 -10.05
N TYR A 225 6.82 -24.35 -9.22
CA TYR A 225 5.41 -24.24 -9.59
C TYR A 225 5.01 -22.80 -9.91
N LEU A 226 5.41 -21.85 -9.06
CA LEU A 226 5.04 -20.45 -9.26
C LEU A 226 5.92 -19.74 -10.31
N ARG A 227 7.03 -20.31 -10.77
CA ARG A 227 7.80 -19.77 -11.91
C ARG A 227 6.95 -19.63 -13.17
N LYS A 228 5.94 -20.50 -13.35
CA LYS A 228 5.01 -20.47 -14.50
C LYS A 228 3.96 -19.34 -14.40
N LYS A 229 3.74 -18.75 -13.22
CA LYS A 229 2.76 -17.67 -13.02
C LYS A 229 3.50 -16.36 -12.74
N LYS A 230 3.17 -15.28 -13.45
CA LYS A 230 3.68 -13.89 -13.23
C LYS A 230 3.40 -13.36 -11.80
N THR A 231 2.74 -14.14 -10.96
CA THR A 231 2.48 -13.95 -9.52
C THR A 231 3.66 -14.34 -8.62
N TYR A 232 4.74 -14.91 -9.17
CA TYR A 232 5.92 -15.40 -8.44
C TYR A 232 6.44 -14.44 -7.36
N ASN A 233 6.51 -13.14 -7.68
CA ASN A 233 7.07 -12.12 -6.78
C ASN A 233 6.22 -11.82 -5.54
N ARG A 234 4.93 -12.18 -5.52
CA ARG A 234 4.03 -11.87 -4.39
C ARG A 234 4.27 -12.75 -3.17
N PHE A 235 4.90 -13.92 -3.32
CA PHE A 235 5.01 -14.91 -2.26
C PHE A 235 6.36 -14.95 -1.56
N TYR A 236 7.37 -14.18 -1.99
CA TYR A 236 8.70 -14.21 -1.35
C TYR A 236 8.65 -13.83 0.13
N THR A 237 7.87 -12.80 0.49
CA THR A 237 7.74 -12.36 1.88
C THR A 237 7.14 -13.45 2.77
N LEU A 238 6.09 -14.14 2.30
CA LEU A 238 5.45 -15.22 3.05
C LEU A 238 6.39 -16.43 3.19
N ARG A 239 7.11 -16.79 2.12
CA ARG A 239 8.14 -17.84 2.17
C ARG A 239 9.23 -17.50 3.19
N LEU A 240 9.69 -16.25 3.20
CA LEU A 240 10.70 -15.78 4.15
C LEU A 240 10.22 -15.89 5.60
N ILE A 241 8.97 -15.50 5.88
CA ILE A 241 8.37 -15.60 7.22
C ILE A 241 8.33 -17.05 7.70
N VAL A 242 7.80 -17.97 6.88
CA VAL A 242 7.70 -19.40 7.22
C VAL A 242 9.09 -20.00 7.45
N LEU A 243 10.04 -19.70 6.56
CA LEU A 243 11.40 -20.20 6.66
C LEU A 243 12.11 -19.65 7.90
N SER A 244 11.90 -18.38 8.24
CA SER A 244 12.50 -17.73 9.42
C SER A 244 11.95 -18.34 10.71
N PHE A 245 10.64 -18.55 10.80
CA PHE A 245 10.00 -19.17 11.96
C PHE A 245 10.54 -20.58 12.21
N ILE A 246 10.53 -21.45 11.20
CA ILE A 246 11.01 -22.83 11.32
C ILE A 246 12.53 -22.83 11.57
N GLY A 247 13.28 -21.95 10.90
CA GLY A 247 14.72 -21.80 11.10
C GLY A 247 15.07 -21.42 12.55
N GLY A 248 14.26 -20.56 13.18
CA GLY A 248 14.39 -20.24 14.60
C GLY A 248 14.22 -21.45 15.52
N SER A 249 13.23 -22.31 15.25
CA SER A 249 13.03 -23.55 16.01
C SER A 249 14.17 -24.55 15.81
N VAL A 250 14.68 -24.70 14.58
CA VAL A 250 15.83 -25.56 14.29
C VAL A 250 17.11 -25.04 14.95
N ALA A 251 17.31 -23.71 14.96
CA ALA A 251 18.44 -23.08 15.62
C ALA A 251 18.44 -23.31 17.13
N GLN A 252 17.26 -23.24 17.78
CA GLN A 252 17.12 -23.56 19.18
C GLN A 252 17.57 -25.00 19.48
N ARG A 253 17.16 -25.98 18.66
CA ARG A 253 17.58 -27.38 18.82
C ARG A 253 19.08 -27.56 18.64
N ALA A 254 19.67 -26.90 17.65
CA ALA A 254 21.11 -26.95 17.45
C ALA A 254 21.88 -26.40 18.66
N VAL A 255 21.42 -25.31 19.29
CA VAL A 255 22.07 -24.72 20.47
C VAL A 255 21.81 -25.53 21.74
N GLY A 256 20.55 -25.92 21.99
CA GLY A 256 20.15 -26.66 23.20
C GLY A 256 20.82 -28.02 23.33
N HIS A 257 20.94 -28.77 22.23
CA HIS A 257 21.61 -30.07 22.22
C HIS A 257 23.15 -29.98 22.28
N VAL A 258 23.75 -28.83 21.99
CA VAL A 258 25.21 -28.60 22.21
C VAL A 258 25.49 -28.18 23.65
N GLY A 259 24.65 -27.32 24.23
CA GLY A 259 24.92 -26.70 25.53
C GLY A 259 24.43 -27.47 26.76
N TYR A 260 23.32 -28.22 26.64
CA TYR A 260 22.60 -28.74 27.82
C TYR A 260 22.66 -30.27 27.97
N TYR A 261 22.89 -31.00 26.87
CA TYR A 261 22.82 -32.44 26.84
C TYR A 261 24.17 -33.07 26.46
N SER A 262 24.82 -33.74 27.41
CA SER A 262 26.19 -34.25 27.26
C SER A 262 26.33 -35.54 26.44
N SER A 263 25.22 -36.22 26.10
CA SER A 263 25.30 -37.51 25.41
C SER A 263 25.70 -37.38 23.94
N ASP A 264 26.42 -38.37 23.43
CA ASP A 264 26.93 -38.35 22.05
C ASP A 264 25.82 -38.33 21.00
N ILE A 265 24.67 -38.94 21.30
CA ILE A 265 23.47 -38.90 20.44
C ILE A 265 22.99 -37.45 20.26
N ASN A 266 22.95 -36.66 21.34
CA ASN A 266 22.52 -35.27 21.29
C ASN A 266 23.48 -34.39 20.48
N LYS A 267 24.79 -34.65 20.55
CA LYS A 267 25.79 -33.98 19.70
C LYS A 267 25.57 -34.27 18.22
N VAL A 268 25.30 -35.53 17.85
CA VAL A 268 25.00 -35.90 16.46
C VAL A 268 23.72 -35.21 15.97
N THR A 269 22.67 -35.19 16.80
CA THR A 269 21.42 -34.50 16.47
C THR A 269 21.62 -32.99 16.30
N ALA A 270 22.46 -32.36 17.11
CA ALA A 270 22.80 -30.95 16.97
C ALA A 270 23.52 -30.67 15.64
N VAL A 271 24.46 -31.53 15.22
CA VAL A 271 25.16 -31.41 13.94
C VAL A 271 24.17 -31.50 12.77
N ILE A 272 23.23 -32.44 12.81
CA ILE A 272 22.18 -32.56 11.78
C ILE A 272 21.32 -31.28 11.73
N CYS A 273 20.90 -30.76 12.88
CA CYS A 273 20.14 -29.51 12.95
C CYS A 273 20.94 -28.31 12.41
N ALA A 274 22.24 -28.23 12.69
CA ALA A 274 23.12 -27.19 12.18
C ALA A 274 23.28 -27.26 10.66
N ILE A 275 23.36 -28.47 10.07
CA ILE A 275 23.39 -28.65 8.62
C ILE A 275 22.08 -28.15 8.01
N ILE A 276 20.93 -28.56 8.53
CA ILE A 276 19.61 -28.11 8.05
C ILE A 276 19.50 -26.58 8.16
N LEU A 277 19.91 -26.02 9.30
CA LEU A 277 19.91 -24.57 9.52
C LEU A 277 20.78 -23.83 8.49
N SER A 278 21.98 -24.34 8.19
CA SER A 278 22.87 -23.69 7.21
C SER A 278 22.25 -23.64 5.81
N VAL A 279 21.58 -24.71 5.38
CA VAL A 279 20.82 -24.75 4.13
C VAL A 279 19.66 -23.75 4.15
N MET A 280 18.91 -23.68 5.25
CA MET A 280 17.79 -22.74 5.40
C MET A 280 18.27 -21.28 5.37
N VAL A 281 19.39 -20.97 6.02
CA VAL A 281 19.99 -19.62 6.00
C VAL A 281 20.40 -19.23 4.58
N LEU A 282 21.02 -20.14 3.82
CA LEU A 282 21.39 -19.88 2.44
C LEU A 282 20.16 -19.58 1.57
N ILE A 283 19.08 -20.36 1.74
CA ILE A 283 17.80 -20.12 1.06
C ILE A 283 17.19 -18.78 1.50
N ALA A 284 17.26 -18.43 2.80
CA ALA A 284 16.75 -17.17 3.31
C ALA A 284 17.49 -15.96 2.71
N LEU A 285 18.83 -16.02 2.63
CA LEU A 285 19.65 -14.99 2.00
C LEU A 285 19.28 -14.78 0.53
N LEU A 286 19.05 -15.87 -0.22
CA LEU A 286 18.60 -15.80 -1.60
C LEU A 286 17.21 -15.14 -1.71
N ASN A 287 16.26 -15.48 -0.82
CA ASN A 287 14.95 -14.83 -0.81
C ASN A 287 15.04 -13.34 -0.45
N ILE A 288 15.86 -12.96 0.53
CA ILE A 288 16.10 -11.55 0.89
C ILE A 288 16.62 -10.79 -0.33
N PHE A 289 17.58 -11.36 -1.05
CA PHE A 289 18.09 -10.77 -2.29
C PHE A 289 16.99 -10.63 -3.35
N LEU A 290 16.17 -11.66 -3.58
CA LEU A 290 15.07 -11.59 -4.55
C LEU A 290 13.98 -10.58 -4.16
N ILE A 291 13.68 -10.41 -2.87
CA ILE A 291 12.75 -9.38 -2.36
C ILE A 291 13.28 -7.97 -2.63
N ALA A 292 14.60 -7.80 -2.60
CA ALA A 292 15.22 -6.51 -2.87
C ALA A 292 15.06 -6.08 -4.33
N PHE A 293 14.99 -7.00 -5.29
CA PHE A 293 14.76 -6.66 -6.70
C PHE A 293 13.28 -6.43 -7.00
N VAL A 294 12.93 -5.16 -7.23
CA VAL A 294 11.56 -4.75 -7.58
C VAL A 294 11.55 -4.35 -9.06
N PRO A 295 10.51 -4.74 -9.84
CA PRO A 295 10.39 -4.27 -11.22
C PRO A 295 10.25 -2.75 -11.25
N ASN A 296 11.07 -2.08 -12.05
CA ASN A 296 10.99 -0.64 -12.28
C ASN A 296 10.66 -0.39 -13.76
N LEU A 297 9.53 0.27 -14.00
CA LEU A 297 9.12 0.71 -15.31
C LEU A 297 9.60 2.15 -15.51
N VAL A 298 10.38 2.36 -16.56
CA VAL A 298 10.84 3.66 -17.02
C VAL A 298 10.21 3.94 -18.37
N ILE A 299 9.54 5.08 -18.49
CA ILE A 299 8.91 5.52 -19.73
C ILE A 299 9.57 6.81 -20.15
N LYS A 300 10.16 6.82 -21.34
CA LYS A 300 10.78 8.00 -21.92
C LYS A 300 10.13 8.31 -23.27
N ILE A 301 9.42 9.43 -23.36
CA ILE A 301 8.97 9.96 -24.66
C ILE A 301 9.93 11.06 -25.04
N LYS A 302 10.69 10.83 -26.10
CA LYS A 302 11.66 11.77 -26.64
C LYS A 302 10.93 12.71 -27.59
N THR A 303 11.07 14.00 -27.36
CA THR A 303 10.56 15.04 -28.26
C THR A 303 11.67 15.50 -29.20
N LYS A 304 11.32 16.14 -30.32
CA LYS A 304 12.29 16.68 -31.29
C LYS A 304 13.13 17.85 -30.74
N GLY A 305 12.72 18.45 -29.62
CA GLY A 305 13.54 19.39 -28.85
C GLY A 305 14.58 18.68 -27.98
N ALA A 306 15.70 19.34 -27.68
CA ALA A 306 16.84 18.75 -26.94
C ALA A 306 16.53 18.25 -25.51
N LEU A 307 15.32 18.45 -25.00
CA LEU A 307 14.81 17.91 -23.75
C LEU A 307 13.92 16.70 -24.02
N SER A 308 14.13 15.61 -23.27
CA SER A 308 13.20 14.47 -23.22
C SER A 308 11.84 14.95 -22.70
N GLY A 309 10.78 14.86 -23.52
CA GLY A 309 9.45 15.37 -23.18
C GLY A 309 8.80 14.65 -22.00
N ILE A 310 8.93 13.32 -21.90
CA ILE A 310 8.51 12.54 -20.73
C ILE A 310 9.69 11.76 -20.19
N GLU A 311 9.96 11.85 -18.89
CA GLU A 311 10.68 10.82 -18.15
C GLU A 311 9.84 10.40 -16.92
N VAL A 312 8.86 9.51 -17.12
CA VAL A 312 8.20 8.85 -15.98
C VAL A 312 9.16 7.80 -15.48
N MET A 313 10.05 8.25 -14.60
CA MET A 313 10.99 7.46 -13.85
C MET A 313 10.72 7.62 -12.36
N LYS A 314 11.12 6.60 -11.60
CA LYS A 314 11.13 6.69 -10.14
C LYS A 314 11.99 7.87 -9.70
N GLU A 315 11.60 8.51 -8.61
CA GLU A 315 12.52 9.39 -7.89
C GLU A 315 13.66 8.55 -7.33
N GLN A 316 14.91 8.98 -7.61
CA GLN A 316 16.06 8.41 -6.92
C GLN A 316 16.08 8.97 -5.50
N PRO A 317 15.90 8.15 -4.44
CA PRO A 317 16.01 8.65 -3.08
C PRO A 317 17.46 9.09 -2.86
N ILE A 318 17.66 10.40 -2.67
CA ILE A 318 18.95 10.95 -2.28
C ILE A 318 19.20 10.50 -0.83
N ALA A 319 19.95 9.42 -0.62
CA ALA A 319 20.38 8.95 0.71
C ALA A 319 19.26 8.59 1.71
N LEU A 320 19.66 7.92 2.81
CA LEU A 320 18.81 7.38 3.89
C LEU A 320 17.80 8.40 4.47
N LEU A 321 18.04 9.71 4.31
CA LEU A 321 17.24 10.82 4.85
C LEU A 321 16.79 11.85 3.80
N GLY A 322 17.19 11.78 2.54
CA GLY A 322 16.77 12.79 1.55
C GLY A 322 15.34 12.64 1.06
N PHE A 323 14.56 11.69 1.59
CA PHE A 323 13.11 11.76 1.51
C PHE A 323 12.52 12.91 2.38
N LEU A 324 13.23 13.34 3.43
CA LEU A 324 12.83 14.49 4.27
C LEU A 324 13.30 15.85 3.73
N PHE A 325 14.37 15.86 2.92
CA PHE A 325 15.06 17.09 2.49
C PHE A 325 15.44 17.12 0.99
N GLY A 326 14.89 16.20 0.20
CA GLY A 326 15.23 16.05 -1.21
C GLY A 326 14.58 17.12 -2.07
N LYS A 327 15.39 17.87 -2.82
CA LYS A 327 14.92 18.70 -3.92
C LYS A 327 14.36 17.79 -5.01
N ASN A 328 13.04 17.85 -5.24
CA ASN A 328 12.38 17.17 -6.35
C ASN A 328 13.13 17.51 -7.65
N ARG A 329 13.54 16.51 -8.42
CA ARG A 329 13.97 16.76 -9.79
C ARG A 329 12.70 16.99 -10.60
N GLU A 330 12.62 18.13 -11.28
CA GLU A 330 11.51 18.50 -12.18
C GLU A 330 11.26 17.45 -13.28
N GLU A 331 12.24 16.59 -13.55
CA GLU A 331 12.23 15.54 -14.57
C GLU A 331 11.64 14.20 -14.10
N SER A 332 11.15 14.07 -12.86
CA SER A 332 10.72 12.78 -12.30
C SER A 332 9.27 12.80 -11.83
N SER A 333 8.61 11.63 -11.89
CA SER A 333 7.17 11.50 -11.67
C SER A 333 6.66 11.84 -10.25
N GLY A 334 7.54 12.15 -9.28
CA GLY A 334 7.16 12.37 -7.89
C GLY A 334 6.90 11.09 -7.08
N PHE A 335 7.07 9.91 -7.69
CA PHE A 335 6.81 8.61 -7.07
C PHE A 335 8.07 7.78 -6.91
N LEU A 336 8.17 7.07 -5.78
CA LEU A 336 9.35 6.26 -5.44
C LEU A 336 9.39 4.89 -6.13
N GLU A 337 8.22 4.32 -6.45
CA GLU A 337 8.08 3.05 -7.16
C GLU A 337 7.19 3.25 -8.40
N VAL A 338 7.69 2.91 -9.59
CA VAL A 338 6.93 2.85 -10.84
C VAL A 338 6.91 1.39 -11.31
N LEU A 339 5.78 0.70 -11.15
CA LEU A 339 5.65 -0.72 -11.43
C LEU A 339 4.85 -0.94 -12.73
N PRO A 340 5.14 -1.99 -13.51
CA PRO A 340 4.31 -2.36 -14.66
C PRO A 340 2.90 -2.79 -14.22
N TRP A 341 1.90 -2.53 -15.07
CA TRP A 341 0.51 -2.94 -14.93
C TRP A 341 0.19 -4.11 -15.90
N VAL A 342 -1.03 -4.13 -16.44
CA VAL A 342 -1.61 -5.21 -17.26
C VAL A 342 -1.19 -5.02 -18.72
N ASP A 343 -1.31 -3.81 -19.25
CA ASP A 343 -1.11 -3.55 -20.67
C ASP A 343 0.32 -3.09 -20.98
N THR A 344 1.22 -3.07 -19.99
CA THR A 344 2.59 -2.58 -20.16
C THR A 344 3.35 -3.36 -21.24
N ASP A 345 3.23 -4.69 -21.26
CA ASP A 345 3.96 -5.53 -22.24
C ASP A 345 3.43 -5.32 -23.67
N ILE A 346 2.14 -5.01 -23.80
CA ILE A 346 1.49 -4.69 -25.08
C ILE A 346 1.92 -3.29 -25.51
N ALA A 347 1.87 -2.32 -24.61
CA ALA A 347 2.26 -0.94 -24.85
C ALA A 347 3.75 -0.82 -25.25
N ILE A 348 4.64 -1.59 -24.63
CA ILE A 348 6.08 -1.65 -25.00
C ILE A 348 6.26 -2.01 -26.48
N LYS A 349 5.41 -2.88 -27.03
CA LYS A 349 5.52 -3.37 -28.41
C LYS A 349 4.77 -2.49 -29.41
N GLU A 350 3.60 -1.99 -29.03
CA GLU A 350 2.67 -1.32 -29.93
C GLU A 350 2.82 0.20 -29.96
N VAL A 351 3.14 0.86 -28.84
CA VAL A 351 3.02 2.33 -28.77
C VAL A 351 4.01 3.01 -29.72
N GLY A 352 5.24 2.52 -29.80
CA GLY A 352 6.24 3.07 -30.73
C GLY A 352 5.80 2.95 -32.19
N THR A 353 5.40 1.75 -32.61
CA THR A 353 4.96 1.49 -33.99
C THR A 353 3.65 2.19 -34.32
N MET A 354 2.73 2.31 -33.36
CA MET A 354 1.47 3.02 -33.54
C MET A 354 1.70 4.52 -33.74
N ILE A 355 2.60 5.14 -32.97
CA ILE A 355 2.95 6.56 -33.15
C ILE A 355 3.55 6.79 -34.55
N ASP A 356 4.46 5.91 -35.00
CA ASP A 356 5.07 6.00 -36.32
C ASP A 356 4.05 5.76 -37.46
N ASP A 357 3.14 4.80 -37.29
CA ASP A 357 2.07 4.52 -38.25
C ASP A 357 1.10 5.70 -38.38
N ILE A 358 0.66 6.30 -37.27
CA ILE A 358 -0.24 7.48 -37.28
C ILE A 358 0.44 8.64 -38.02
N ARG A 359 1.74 8.83 -37.80
CA ARG A 359 2.50 9.90 -38.45
C ARG A 359 2.70 9.68 -39.95
N THR A 360 2.83 8.44 -40.39
CA THR A 360 3.14 8.11 -41.80
C THR A 360 1.90 7.85 -42.65
N LEU A 361 0.89 7.19 -42.08
CA LEU A 361 -0.30 6.71 -42.80
C LEU A 361 -1.57 7.53 -42.47
N GLY A 362 -1.53 8.39 -41.44
CA GLY A 362 -2.67 9.24 -41.07
C GLY A 362 -3.93 8.43 -40.77
N ASP A 363 -5.00 8.69 -41.53
CA ASP A 363 -6.32 8.10 -41.31
C ASP A 363 -6.34 6.57 -41.48
N ALA A 364 -5.51 6.02 -42.38
CA ALA A 364 -5.41 4.57 -42.58
C ALA A 364 -4.82 3.84 -41.35
N ALA A 365 -3.94 4.51 -40.59
CA ALA A 365 -3.46 3.97 -39.33
C ALA A 365 -4.56 3.96 -38.26
N ILE A 366 -5.44 4.96 -38.24
CA ILE A 366 -6.55 5.01 -37.29
C ILE A 366 -7.46 3.79 -37.47
N GLU A 367 -7.78 3.42 -38.71
CA GLU A 367 -8.58 2.22 -39.01
C GLU A 367 -7.87 0.93 -38.60
N LYS A 368 -6.57 0.82 -38.89
CA LYS A 368 -5.74 -0.35 -38.53
C LYS A 368 -5.68 -0.61 -37.03
N TRP A 369 -5.52 0.45 -36.22
CA TRP A 369 -5.28 0.33 -34.78
C TRP A 369 -6.56 0.36 -33.93
N LYS A 370 -7.71 0.71 -34.54
CA LYS A 370 -9.04 0.62 -33.90
C LYS A 370 -9.67 -0.77 -34.00
N GLN A 371 -9.26 -1.59 -34.96
CA GLN A 371 -9.60 -3.01 -35.01
C GLN A 371 -8.94 -3.76 -33.85
#